data_AF-A0A971M7C6-F1
#
_entry.id   AF-A0A971M7C6-F1
#
_cell.length_a   1.000
_cell.length_b   1.000
_cell.length_c   1.000
_cell.angle_alpha   90.00
_cell.angle_beta   90.00
_cell.angle_gamma   90.00
#
_symmetry.space_group_name_H-M   'P 1'
#
loop_
_entity.id
_entity.type
_entity.pdbx_description
1 polymer ?
#
loop_
_entity_poly.entity_id
_entity_poly.type
_entity_poly.pdbx_seq_one_letter_code
_entity_poly.pdbx_strand_id
1 'polypeptide(L)'
;MASDELLAHSPKGNIPSQTYANHVKNVCYKAIASAQEASAFYNGDVKAFIAHIEAAAVYHDLGKLDRANQEVLKKESKKPLPIAHEDAGVCRLDELGQQEAAILVYSHHGGLFSRGKEIAKQGRPFRELQRTVPTGESVADHVDSNVQQYELRHKEAECPVPPQISVIELDKCGFTRRIALSCLVDADHGDTARHYGQESITEPPETRWTERLAALERYVANLPEGKTETERLRNKLRKSMFEACRNASIKPAIRACDAPVGSGKTTAVMSHLLNVAASKKPELRHIIVVLPYTNIIGQAVDVYRKALVLEGEHPQDIVAEHHHRAEFEGIELRYLTTLWKAPIIVTTAVQFFETLGAYHPAGLRKLHELPG
;
A
#
# COMPACT_ATOMS: atom_id res chain seq x y z
N MET A 1 1.44 -21.95 -36.28
CA MET A 1 2.44 -22.19 -35.22
C MET A 1 1.75 -21.84 -33.92
N ALA A 2 1.67 -22.74 -32.94
CA ALA A 2 1.10 -22.39 -31.64
C ALA A 2 1.92 -21.21 -31.09
N SER A 3 1.28 -20.08 -30.79
CA SER A 3 1.98 -18.95 -30.17
C SER A 3 2.53 -19.46 -28.85
N ASP A 4 3.84 -19.45 -28.73
CA ASP A 4 4.55 -19.88 -27.53
C ASP A 4 4.10 -18.96 -26.40
N GLU A 5 3.33 -19.49 -25.43
CA GLU A 5 2.66 -18.69 -24.41
C GLU A 5 3.71 -17.96 -23.55
N LEU A 6 3.58 -16.64 -23.45
CA LEU A 6 4.50 -15.78 -22.71
C LEU A 6 4.11 -15.78 -21.23
N LEU A 7 5.07 -16.03 -20.36
CA LEU A 7 4.84 -16.20 -18.92
C LEU A 7 5.41 -15.03 -18.11
N ALA A 8 4.77 -14.72 -16.98
CA ALA A 8 5.33 -13.84 -15.93
C ALA A 8 5.77 -14.63 -14.70
N HIS A 9 5.14 -15.78 -14.43
CA HIS A 9 5.40 -16.61 -13.25
C HIS A 9 5.45 -18.09 -13.62
N SER A 10 6.43 -18.78 -13.04
CA SER A 10 6.64 -20.21 -13.21
C SER A 10 5.54 -21.05 -12.54
N PRO A 11 5.32 -22.30 -13.00
CA PRO A 11 4.51 -23.23 -12.23
C PRO A 11 5.20 -23.57 -10.89
N LYS A 12 4.40 -23.92 -9.87
CA LYS A 12 4.90 -24.32 -8.55
C LYS A 12 4.01 -25.39 -7.93
N GLY A 13 4.53 -26.62 -7.83
CA GLY A 13 3.74 -27.77 -7.41
C GLY A 13 2.49 -27.95 -8.29
N ASN A 14 1.31 -27.83 -7.69
CA ASN A 14 0.02 -27.96 -8.41
C ASN A 14 -0.49 -26.64 -9.00
N ILE A 15 0.24 -25.53 -8.84
CA ILE A 15 -0.15 -24.22 -9.34
C ILE A 15 0.45 -24.05 -10.74
N PRO A 16 -0.36 -23.83 -11.79
CA PRO A 16 0.14 -23.63 -13.15
C PRO A 16 0.88 -22.30 -13.27
N SER A 17 1.63 -22.09 -14.35
CA SER A 17 2.24 -20.81 -14.65
C SER A 17 1.20 -19.70 -14.87
N GLN A 18 1.61 -18.45 -14.63
CA GLN A 18 0.82 -17.27 -15.00
C GLN A 18 1.34 -16.67 -16.30
N THR A 19 0.42 -16.40 -17.23
CA THR A 19 0.75 -15.67 -18.46
C THR A 19 1.21 -14.25 -18.15
N TYR A 20 2.14 -13.74 -18.95
CA TYR A 20 2.60 -12.36 -18.90
C TYR A 20 1.45 -11.35 -19.01
N ALA A 21 0.55 -11.54 -19.99
CA ALA A 21 -0.55 -10.62 -20.22
C ALA A 21 -1.52 -10.52 -19.03
N ASN A 22 -1.89 -11.65 -18.43
CA ASN A 22 -2.75 -11.63 -17.24
C ASN A 22 -2.07 -10.93 -16.05
N HIS A 23 -0.78 -11.19 -15.82
CA HIS A 23 -0.05 -10.54 -14.73
C HIS A 23 -0.02 -9.01 -14.93
N VAL A 24 0.39 -8.53 -16.10
CA VAL A 24 0.42 -7.09 -16.40
C VAL A 24 -0.97 -6.45 -16.26
N LYS A 25 -2.01 -7.08 -16.81
CA LYS A 25 -3.40 -6.57 -16.70
C LYS A 25 -3.86 -6.46 -15.25
N ASN A 26 -3.57 -7.47 -14.43
CA ASN A 26 -3.93 -7.48 -13.01
C ASN A 26 -3.16 -6.42 -12.21
N VAL A 27 -1.86 -6.26 -12.49
CA VAL A 27 -1.02 -5.23 -11.85
C VAL A 27 -1.49 -3.84 -12.24
N CYS A 28 -1.74 -3.56 -13.52
CA CYS A 28 -2.31 -2.29 -13.98
C CYS A 28 -3.64 -2.00 -13.29
N TYR A 29 -4.57 -2.96 -13.30
CA TYR A 29 -5.87 -2.79 -12.66
C TYR A 29 -5.75 -2.41 -11.18
N LYS A 30 -4.96 -3.17 -10.41
CA LYS A 30 -4.84 -2.93 -8.97
C LYS A 30 -4.07 -1.66 -8.65
N ALA A 31 -2.98 -1.38 -9.36
CA ALA A 31 -2.16 -0.18 -9.14
C ALA A 31 -2.96 1.10 -9.44
N ILE A 32 -3.74 1.10 -10.53
CA ILE A 32 -4.61 2.23 -10.89
C ILE A 32 -5.74 2.39 -9.87
N ALA A 33 -6.39 1.31 -9.44
CA ALA A 33 -7.44 1.38 -8.42
C ALA A 33 -6.91 1.98 -7.10
N SER A 34 -5.78 1.47 -6.61
CA SER A 34 -5.11 2.00 -5.42
C SER A 34 -4.70 3.47 -5.59
N ALA A 35 -4.22 3.85 -6.79
CA ALA A 35 -3.87 5.24 -7.09
C ALA A 35 -5.10 6.16 -7.10
N GLN A 36 -6.23 5.72 -7.64
CA GLN A 36 -7.49 6.46 -7.65
C GLN A 36 -7.98 6.71 -6.23
N GLU A 37 -8.01 5.69 -5.38
CA GLU A 37 -8.38 5.78 -3.96
C GLU A 37 -7.49 6.77 -3.20
N ALA A 38 -6.16 6.64 -3.33
CA ALA A 38 -5.21 7.55 -2.68
C ALA A 38 -5.32 8.99 -3.21
N SER A 39 -5.52 9.15 -4.52
CA SER A 39 -5.57 10.46 -5.18
C SER A 39 -6.81 11.27 -4.83
N ALA A 40 -7.86 10.64 -4.29
CA ALA A 40 -9.03 11.34 -3.77
C ALA A 40 -8.70 12.29 -2.60
N PHE A 41 -7.54 12.10 -1.96
CA PHE A 41 -7.01 12.92 -0.87
C PHE A 41 -5.71 13.65 -1.26
N TYR A 42 -5.33 13.59 -2.54
CA TYR A 42 -4.16 14.26 -3.08
C TYR A 42 -4.55 15.63 -3.64
N ASN A 43 -3.72 16.64 -3.40
CA ASN A 43 -3.94 18.02 -3.83
C ASN A 43 -3.08 18.44 -5.04
N GLY A 44 -2.22 17.54 -5.55
CA GLY A 44 -1.44 17.78 -6.76
C GLY A 44 -2.15 17.29 -8.02
N ASP A 45 -1.38 17.05 -9.08
CA ASP A 45 -1.94 16.60 -10.36
C ASP A 45 -2.30 15.11 -10.31
N VAL A 46 -3.59 14.83 -10.07
CA VAL A 46 -4.15 13.48 -10.02
C VAL A 46 -3.96 12.73 -11.35
N LYS A 47 -4.08 13.41 -12.50
CA LYS A 47 -3.96 12.76 -13.80
C LYS A 47 -2.53 12.29 -14.01
N ALA A 48 -1.56 13.13 -13.71
CA ALA A 48 -0.16 12.76 -13.82
C ALA A 48 0.25 11.70 -12.80
N PHE A 49 -0.25 11.81 -11.56
CA PHE A 49 -0.01 10.80 -10.52
C PHE A 49 -0.44 9.41 -10.99
N ILE A 50 -1.66 9.27 -11.51
CA ILE A 50 -2.17 8.00 -12.03
C ILE A 50 -1.40 7.57 -13.29
N ALA A 51 -1.14 8.48 -14.23
CA ALA A 51 -0.50 8.14 -15.50
C ALA A 51 0.92 7.60 -15.32
N HIS A 52 1.72 8.16 -14.40
CA HIS A 52 3.06 7.63 -14.09
C HIS A 52 3.01 6.23 -13.48
N ILE A 53 2.02 5.94 -12.63
CA ILE A 53 1.81 4.62 -12.02
C ILE A 53 1.35 3.61 -13.08
N GLU A 54 0.42 4.00 -13.95
CA GLU A 54 -0.07 3.17 -15.05
C GLU A 54 1.06 2.81 -16.01
N ALA A 55 1.84 3.79 -16.47
CA ALA A 55 2.99 3.54 -17.34
C ALA A 55 4.02 2.60 -16.70
N ALA A 56 4.30 2.79 -15.41
CA ALA A 56 5.18 1.89 -14.68
C ALA A 56 4.59 0.49 -14.58
N ALA A 57 3.31 0.34 -14.25
CA ALA A 57 2.64 -0.97 -14.16
C ALA A 57 2.63 -1.71 -15.49
N VAL A 58 2.46 -1.01 -16.61
CA VAL A 58 2.49 -1.59 -17.95
C VAL A 58 3.86 -2.20 -18.27
N TYR A 59 4.95 -1.52 -17.91
CA TYR A 59 6.31 -1.93 -18.30
C TYR A 59 7.19 -2.48 -17.16
N HIS A 60 6.69 -2.62 -15.93
CA HIS A 60 7.49 -3.06 -14.78
C HIS A 60 8.25 -4.37 -15.03
N ASP A 61 7.61 -5.28 -15.76
CA ASP A 61 8.08 -6.63 -16.02
C ASP A 61 8.48 -6.88 -17.49
N LEU A 62 8.66 -5.81 -18.29
CA LEU A 62 8.89 -5.93 -19.73
C LEU A 62 10.05 -6.89 -20.08
N GLY A 63 11.11 -6.91 -19.26
CA GLY A 63 12.28 -7.75 -19.48
C GLY A 63 12.04 -9.24 -19.20
N LYS A 64 10.91 -9.63 -18.58
CA LYS A 64 10.53 -11.05 -18.51
C LYS A 64 10.31 -11.64 -19.89
N LEU A 65 10.00 -10.80 -20.88
CA LEU A 65 9.86 -11.21 -22.27
C LEU A 65 11.17 -11.58 -22.93
N ASP A 66 12.34 -11.38 -22.31
CA ASP A 66 13.57 -11.92 -22.88
C ASP A 66 13.50 -13.45 -23.04
N ARG A 67 14.14 -13.97 -24.10
CA ARG A 67 14.15 -15.42 -24.39
C ARG A 67 14.75 -16.24 -23.24
N ALA A 68 15.89 -15.81 -22.69
CA ALA A 68 16.55 -16.49 -21.57
C ALA A 68 15.71 -16.43 -20.29
N ASN A 69 14.98 -15.33 -20.07
CA ASN A 69 14.01 -15.24 -18.97
C ASN A 69 12.83 -16.20 -19.18
N GLN A 70 12.25 -16.26 -20.38
CA GLN A 70 11.16 -17.19 -20.71
C GLN A 70 11.57 -18.67 -20.58
N GLU A 71 12.82 -19.02 -20.94
CA GLU A 71 13.34 -20.38 -20.75
C GLU A 71 13.37 -20.83 -19.28
N VAL A 72 13.61 -19.89 -18.36
CA VAL A 72 13.52 -20.14 -16.92
C VAL A 72 12.06 -20.19 -16.48
N LEU A 73 11.22 -19.26 -16.94
CA LEU A 73 9.82 -19.16 -16.53
C LEU A 73 8.97 -20.38 -16.93
N LYS A 74 9.26 -21.00 -18.08
CA LYS A 74 8.60 -22.23 -18.54
C LYS A 74 8.92 -23.47 -17.69
N LYS A 75 9.93 -23.40 -16.83
CA LYS A 75 10.36 -24.51 -15.98
C LYS A 75 10.00 -24.22 -14.53
N GLU A 76 9.72 -25.26 -13.76
CA GLU A 76 9.71 -25.13 -12.30
C GLU A 76 11.16 -24.94 -11.83
N SER A 77 11.56 -23.69 -11.63
CA SER A 77 12.93 -23.31 -11.32
C SER A 77 12.96 -22.35 -10.14
N LYS A 78 13.89 -22.60 -9.20
CA LYS A 78 14.22 -21.64 -8.13
C LYS A 78 15.35 -20.68 -8.54
N LYS A 79 15.89 -20.81 -9.76
CA LYS A 79 16.97 -19.93 -10.24
C LYS A 79 16.41 -18.53 -10.50
N PRO A 80 17.14 -17.47 -10.15
CA PRO A 80 16.76 -16.12 -10.55
C PRO A 80 16.75 -16.00 -12.07
N LEU A 81 15.93 -15.08 -12.57
CA LEU A 81 15.93 -14.73 -14.00
C LEU A 81 17.32 -14.22 -14.41
N PRO A 82 17.90 -14.68 -15.53
CA PRO A 82 19.24 -14.28 -15.95
C PRO A 82 19.38 -12.79 -16.25
N ILE A 83 18.32 -12.16 -16.75
CA ILE A 83 18.26 -10.73 -17.04
C ILE A 83 17.39 -10.04 -16.00
N ALA A 84 17.88 -8.93 -15.43
CA ALA A 84 17.09 -8.06 -14.57
C ALA A 84 15.93 -7.51 -15.40
N HIS A 85 14.72 -7.96 -15.10
CA HIS A 85 13.57 -7.76 -15.98
C HIS A 85 12.99 -6.34 -15.87
N GLU A 86 13.27 -5.64 -14.76
CA GLU A 86 12.95 -4.23 -14.57
C GLU A 86 13.71 -3.32 -15.56
N ASP A 87 14.93 -3.70 -15.96
CA ASP A 87 15.82 -2.84 -16.77
C ASP A 87 15.22 -2.49 -18.14
N ALA A 88 14.50 -3.43 -18.75
CA ALA A 88 13.81 -3.20 -20.02
C ALA A 88 12.68 -2.17 -19.90
N GLY A 89 11.94 -2.19 -18.78
CA GLY A 89 10.90 -1.20 -18.53
C GLY A 89 11.49 0.19 -18.30
N VAL A 90 12.60 0.27 -17.55
CA VAL A 90 13.36 1.51 -17.36
C VAL A 90 13.83 2.06 -18.70
N CYS A 91 14.49 1.23 -19.51
CA CYS A 91 14.97 1.59 -20.84
C CYS A 91 13.86 2.22 -21.68
N ARG A 92 12.72 1.53 -21.77
CA ARG A 92 11.65 1.94 -22.66
C ARG A 92 10.94 3.22 -22.19
N LEU A 93 10.72 3.36 -20.88
CA LEU A 93 10.09 4.56 -20.31
C LEU A 93 11.01 5.78 -20.41
N ASP A 94 12.33 5.59 -20.29
CA ASP A 94 13.33 6.64 -20.50
C ASP A 94 13.30 7.18 -21.94
N GLU A 95 13.27 6.30 -22.95
CA GLU A 95 13.11 6.67 -24.36
C GLU A 95 11.81 7.44 -24.65
N LEU A 96 10.75 7.13 -23.91
CA LEU A 96 9.45 7.81 -23.99
C LEU A 96 9.42 9.13 -23.18
N GLY A 97 10.51 9.51 -22.52
CA GLY A 97 10.60 10.70 -21.68
C GLY A 97 9.86 10.59 -20.34
N GLN A 98 9.43 9.39 -19.93
CA GLN A 98 8.63 9.13 -18.73
C GLN A 98 9.50 8.78 -17.53
N GLN A 99 10.32 9.75 -17.10
CA GLN A 99 11.34 9.56 -16.06
C GLN A 99 10.81 9.05 -14.72
N GLU A 100 9.68 9.59 -14.24
CA GLU A 100 9.12 9.15 -12.97
C GLU A 100 8.61 7.70 -13.04
N ALA A 101 7.94 7.32 -14.13
CA ALA A 101 7.54 5.93 -14.35
C ALA A 101 8.76 4.99 -14.42
N ALA A 102 9.83 5.40 -15.11
CA ALA A 102 11.09 4.64 -15.16
C ALA A 102 11.70 4.45 -13.76
N ILE A 103 11.67 5.48 -12.92
CA ILE A 103 12.12 5.42 -11.51
C ILE A 103 11.27 4.43 -10.69
N LEU A 104 9.95 4.44 -10.89
CA LEU A 104 9.05 3.48 -10.22
C LEU A 104 9.38 2.05 -10.62
N VAL A 105 9.57 1.78 -11.93
CA VAL A 105 9.99 0.48 -12.43
C VAL A 105 11.35 0.08 -11.86
N TYR A 106 12.36 0.95 -11.88
CA TYR A 106 13.66 0.61 -11.30
C TYR A 106 13.56 0.25 -9.80
N SER A 107 12.61 0.86 -9.08
CA SER A 107 12.50 0.71 -7.62
C SER A 107 11.59 -0.43 -7.16
N HIS A 108 10.80 -1.07 -8.04
CA HIS A 108 9.72 -1.96 -7.59
C HIS A 108 10.20 -3.26 -6.91
N HIS A 109 11.42 -3.73 -7.19
CA HIS A 109 12.04 -4.85 -6.48
C HIS A 109 13.17 -4.42 -5.52
N GLY A 110 14.01 -3.47 -5.94
CA GLY A 110 15.18 -3.03 -5.16
C GLY A 110 14.88 -1.98 -4.10
N GLY A 111 13.71 -1.34 -4.17
CA GLY A 111 13.38 -0.18 -3.36
C GLY A 111 13.97 1.13 -3.89
N LEU A 112 13.71 2.22 -3.16
CA LEU A 112 14.23 3.54 -3.50
C LEU A 112 15.75 3.62 -3.31
N PHE A 113 16.39 4.29 -4.24
CA PHE A 113 17.83 4.41 -4.38
C PHE A 113 18.37 5.76 -3.91
N SER A 114 19.69 5.85 -3.76
CA SER A 114 20.37 7.13 -3.61
C SER A 114 20.59 7.76 -4.98
N ARG A 115 19.91 8.87 -5.25
CA ARG A 115 20.06 9.63 -6.51
C ARG A 115 21.52 10.00 -6.79
N GLY A 116 22.30 10.34 -5.77
CA GLY A 116 23.72 10.66 -5.93
C GLY A 116 24.56 9.47 -6.41
N LYS A 117 24.27 8.26 -5.89
CA LYS A 117 24.94 7.03 -6.35
C LYS A 117 24.55 6.69 -7.79
N GLU A 118 23.28 6.85 -8.16
CA GLU A 118 22.81 6.57 -9.52
C GLU A 118 23.40 7.53 -10.55
N ILE A 119 23.45 8.84 -10.24
CA ILE A 119 24.08 9.83 -11.13
C ILE A 119 25.58 9.55 -11.29
N ALA A 120 26.24 9.04 -10.25
CA ALA A 120 27.66 8.68 -10.31
C ALA A 120 27.98 7.49 -11.22
N LYS A 121 26.96 6.70 -11.65
CA LYS A 121 27.16 5.56 -12.56
C LYS A 121 27.58 5.95 -13.99
N GLN A 122 27.64 7.24 -14.33
CA GLN A 122 28.06 7.83 -15.61
C GLN A 122 27.45 7.15 -16.86
N GLY A 123 26.52 7.85 -17.53
CA GLY A 123 25.97 7.43 -18.83
C GLY A 123 24.48 7.08 -18.76
N ARG A 124 24.13 5.99 -18.08
CA ARG A 124 22.76 5.42 -18.04
C ARG A 124 22.25 5.26 -16.59
N PRO A 125 21.70 6.33 -15.96
CA PRO A 125 21.11 6.23 -14.62
C PRO A 125 19.99 5.20 -14.56
N PHE A 126 19.83 4.51 -13.43
CA PHE A 126 18.76 3.52 -13.20
C PHE A 126 18.84 2.26 -14.10
N ARG A 127 19.97 2.05 -14.79
CA ARG A 127 20.22 0.87 -15.63
C ARG A 127 21.23 -0.09 -15.00
N GLU A 128 21.11 -1.37 -15.33
CA GLU A 128 21.94 -2.47 -14.82
C GLU A 128 23.25 -2.62 -15.62
N LEU A 129 24.23 -1.79 -15.27
CA LEU A 129 25.54 -1.73 -15.95
C LEU A 129 26.56 -2.76 -15.45
N GLN A 130 26.41 -3.23 -14.22
CA GLN A 130 27.41 -4.09 -13.55
C GLN A 130 27.07 -5.57 -13.64
N ARG A 131 25.79 -5.89 -13.80
CA ARG A 131 25.32 -7.26 -13.98
C ARG A 131 25.53 -7.66 -15.44
N THR A 132 26.01 -8.88 -15.66
CA THR A 132 26.20 -9.43 -17.00
C THR A 132 25.23 -10.57 -17.26
N VAL A 133 24.82 -10.70 -18.51
CA VAL A 133 24.10 -11.89 -18.99
C VAL A 133 25.12 -13.03 -19.24
N PRO A 134 24.68 -14.29 -19.46
CA PRO A 134 25.61 -15.41 -19.64
C PRO A 134 26.64 -15.26 -20.77
N THR A 135 26.37 -14.42 -21.77
CA THR A 135 27.28 -14.11 -22.89
C THR A 135 28.41 -13.15 -22.49
N GLY A 136 28.34 -12.53 -21.31
CA GLY A 136 29.37 -11.62 -20.78
C GLY A 136 29.13 -10.14 -21.09
N GLU A 137 28.15 -9.79 -21.93
CA GLU A 137 27.70 -8.40 -22.11
C GLU A 137 26.93 -7.90 -20.87
N SER A 138 26.91 -6.58 -20.65
CA SER A 138 26.12 -6.01 -19.56
C SER A 138 24.62 -6.21 -19.82
N VAL A 139 23.83 -6.32 -18.76
CA VAL A 139 22.37 -6.40 -18.87
C VAL A 139 21.81 -5.20 -19.62
N ALA A 140 22.31 -4.00 -19.34
CA ALA A 140 21.87 -2.78 -20.03
C ALA A 140 22.12 -2.84 -21.55
N ASP A 141 23.30 -3.30 -22.00
CA ASP A 141 23.62 -3.41 -23.43
C ASP A 141 22.76 -4.48 -24.12
N HIS A 142 22.54 -5.60 -23.43
CA HIS A 142 21.65 -6.65 -23.89
C HIS A 142 20.22 -6.13 -24.05
N VAL A 143 19.71 -5.39 -23.07
CA VAL A 143 18.37 -4.80 -23.09
C VAL A 143 18.25 -3.76 -24.20
N ASP A 144 19.22 -2.86 -24.36
CA ASP A 144 19.20 -1.82 -25.41
C ASP A 144 19.08 -2.46 -26.81
N SER A 145 19.72 -3.61 -27.02
CA SER A 145 19.67 -4.35 -28.28
C SER A 145 18.34 -5.07 -28.54
N ASN A 146 17.56 -5.36 -27.50
CA ASN A 146 16.38 -6.24 -27.59
C ASN A 146 15.06 -5.57 -27.15
N VAL A 147 15.07 -4.37 -26.55
CA VAL A 147 13.88 -3.72 -25.97
C VAL A 147 12.74 -3.53 -26.97
N GLN A 148 13.05 -3.24 -28.24
CA GLN A 148 12.04 -3.12 -29.30
C GLN A 148 11.32 -4.45 -29.58
N GLN A 149 12.04 -5.57 -29.49
CA GLN A 149 11.43 -6.90 -29.62
C GLN A 149 10.55 -7.21 -28.41
N TYR A 150 10.95 -6.81 -27.20
CA TYR A 150 10.12 -6.98 -26.01
C TYR A 150 8.83 -6.18 -26.13
N GLU A 151 8.90 -4.92 -26.58
CA GLU A 151 7.72 -4.09 -26.81
C GLU A 151 6.79 -4.68 -27.89
N LEU A 152 7.35 -5.24 -28.97
CA LEU A 152 6.54 -5.94 -29.98
C LEU A 152 5.80 -7.13 -29.38
N ARG A 153 6.50 -7.99 -28.62
CA ARG A 153 5.89 -9.16 -27.96
C ARG A 153 4.85 -8.76 -26.92
N HIS A 154 5.07 -7.65 -26.22
CA HIS A 154 4.11 -7.06 -25.31
C HIS A 154 2.81 -6.65 -26.03
N LYS A 155 2.92 -6.02 -27.20
CA LYS A 155 1.78 -5.66 -28.05
C LYS A 155 1.07 -6.89 -28.62
N GLU A 156 1.83 -7.89 -29.09
CA GLU A 156 1.29 -9.16 -29.61
C GLU A 156 0.56 -9.97 -28.54
N ALA A 157 0.96 -9.84 -27.27
CA ALA A 157 0.28 -10.44 -26.12
C ALA A 157 -0.99 -9.68 -25.68
N GLU A 158 -1.39 -8.65 -26.42
CA GLU A 158 -2.56 -7.80 -26.12
C GLU A 158 -2.50 -7.18 -24.72
N CYS A 159 -1.30 -6.78 -24.29
CA CYS A 159 -1.11 -6.01 -23.06
C CYS A 159 -1.53 -4.54 -23.25
N PRO A 160 -1.90 -3.84 -22.16
CA PRO A 160 -2.18 -2.41 -22.21
C PRO A 160 -0.95 -1.63 -22.67
N VAL A 161 -1.14 -0.49 -23.34
CA VAL A 161 -0.05 0.41 -23.72
C VAL A 161 0.10 1.55 -22.72
N PRO A 162 1.31 2.07 -22.48
CA PRO A 162 1.51 3.19 -21.57
C PRO A 162 0.74 4.42 -22.06
N PRO A 163 0.16 5.22 -21.16
CA PRO A 163 -0.46 6.49 -21.53
C PRO A 163 0.60 7.45 -22.09
N GLN A 164 0.18 8.33 -22.99
CA GLN A 164 0.99 9.47 -23.38
C GLN A 164 0.94 10.52 -22.28
N ILE A 165 2.07 10.73 -21.61
CA ILE A 165 2.21 11.73 -20.55
C ILE A 165 2.69 13.03 -21.20
N SER A 166 1.81 14.02 -21.36
CA SER A 166 2.26 15.40 -21.59
C SER A 166 3.07 15.84 -20.38
N VAL A 167 4.12 16.66 -20.55
CA VAL A 167 5.02 17.10 -19.47
C VAL A 167 4.22 17.60 -18.26
N ILE A 168 4.04 16.72 -17.29
CA ILE A 168 3.44 17.00 -15.99
C ILE A 168 4.39 16.40 -14.97
N GLU A 169 5.10 17.29 -14.29
CA GLU A 169 5.96 16.88 -13.19
C GLU A 169 5.08 16.39 -12.04
N LEU A 170 5.30 15.14 -11.61
CA LEU A 170 4.86 14.72 -10.29
C LEU A 170 5.44 15.72 -9.28
N ASP A 171 4.69 16.06 -8.23
CA ASP A 171 5.28 16.82 -7.12
C ASP A 171 6.58 16.13 -6.68
N LYS A 172 7.69 16.88 -6.73
CA LYS A 172 9.06 16.38 -6.46
C LYS A 172 9.26 15.97 -5.00
N CYS A 173 8.22 16.05 -4.17
CA CYS A 173 8.19 15.46 -2.84
C CYS A 173 8.46 13.95 -2.90
N GLY A 174 9.48 13.49 -2.14
CA GLY A 174 9.78 12.06 -2.01
C GLY A 174 8.62 11.25 -1.41
N PHE A 175 7.62 11.88 -0.80
CA PHE A 175 6.44 11.20 -0.28
C PHE A 175 5.47 10.77 -1.39
N THR A 176 5.17 11.65 -2.36
CA THR A 176 4.32 11.33 -3.52
C THR A 176 4.88 10.15 -4.30
N ARG A 177 6.21 10.13 -4.52
CA ARG A 177 6.88 9.00 -5.17
C ARG A 177 6.76 7.70 -4.36
N ARG A 178 6.89 7.75 -3.03
CA ARG A 178 6.71 6.56 -2.17
C ARG A 178 5.29 6.02 -2.24
N ILE A 179 4.28 6.89 -2.28
CA ILE A 179 2.88 6.47 -2.46
C ILE A 179 2.68 5.86 -3.86
N ALA A 180 3.21 6.48 -4.92
CA ALA A 180 3.14 5.92 -6.28
C ALA A 180 3.82 4.55 -6.37
N LEU A 181 5.00 4.41 -5.77
CA LEU A 181 5.72 3.14 -5.67
C LEU A 181 4.96 2.11 -4.84
N SER A 182 4.30 2.55 -3.76
CA SER A 182 3.43 1.70 -2.95
C SER A 182 2.29 1.08 -3.76
N CYS A 183 1.61 1.86 -4.61
CA CYS A 183 0.57 1.36 -5.50
C CYS A 183 1.09 0.27 -6.44
N LEU A 184 2.25 0.51 -7.08
CA LEU A 184 2.86 -0.46 -8.01
C LEU A 184 3.30 -1.74 -7.30
N VAL A 185 4.02 -1.58 -6.19
CA VAL A 185 4.58 -2.70 -5.42
C VAL A 185 3.48 -3.56 -4.81
N ASP A 186 2.42 -2.97 -4.26
CA ASP A 186 1.32 -3.77 -3.72
C ASP A 186 0.56 -4.50 -4.81
N ALA A 187 0.39 -3.90 -5.98
CA ALA A 187 -0.26 -4.54 -7.11
C ALA A 187 0.54 -5.76 -7.62
N ASP A 188 1.85 -5.61 -7.83
CA ASP A 188 2.74 -6.70 -8.26
C ASP A 188 2.80 -7.84 -7.24
N HIS A 189 3.06 -7.51 -5.97
CA HIS A 189 3.10 -8.51 -4.90
C HIS A 189 1.74 -9.17 -4.69
N GLY A 190 0.66 -8.41 -4.72
CA GLY A 190 -0.69 -8.92 -4.50
C GLY A 190 -1.18 -9.82 -5.62
N ASP A 191 -0.85 -9.51 -6.89
CA ASP A 191 -1.14 -10.43 -8.00
C ASP A 191 -0.33 -11.73 -7.88
N THR A 192 0.97 -11.62 -7.62
CA THR A 192 1.84 -12.78 -7.41
C THR A 192 1.33 -13.65 -6.24
N ALA A 193 1.01 -13.05 -5.11
CA ALA A 193 0.53 -13.77 -3.94
C ALA A 193 -0.82 -14.44 -4.18
N ARG A 194 -1.76 -13.77 -4.87
CA ARG A 194 -3.05 -14.37 -5.26
C ARG A 194 -2.87 -15.54 -6.22
N HIS A 195 -1.99 -15.41 -7.21
CA HIS A 195 -1.70 -16.50 -8.14
C HIS A 195 -1.21 -17.76 -7.43
N TYR A 196 -0.37 -17.61 -6.40
CA TYR A 196 0.13 -18.73 -5.60
C TYR A 196 -0.74 -19.10 -4.38
N GLY A 197 -1.95 -18.54 -4.24
CA GLY A 197 -2.88 -18.84 -3.13
C GLY A 197 -2.38 -18.37 -1.75
N GLN A 198 -1.52 -17.35 -1.72
CA GLN A 198 -0.91 -16.78 -0.51
C GLN A 198 -1.62 -15.52 0.00
N GLU A 199 -2.61 -15.02 -0.74
CA GLU A 199 -3.38 -13.81 -0.42
C GLU A 199 -4.86 -14.02 -0.77
N SER A 200 -5.76 -13.56 0.12
CA SER A 200 -7.22 -13.67 -0.07
C SER A 200 -7.76 -12.46 -0.83
N ILE A 201 -8.83 -12.66 -1.62
CA ILE A 201 -9.62 -11.58 -2.19
C ILE A 201 -10.68 -11.20 -1.16
N THR A 202 -10.30 -10.33 -0.22
CA THR A 202 -11.22 -9.80 0.79
C THR A 202 -11.38 -8.31 0.55
N GLU A 203 -12.62 -7.87 0.32
CA GLU A 203 -12.91 -6.44 0.23
C GLU A 203 -12.76 -5.80 1.62
N PRO A 204 -12.12 -4.63 1.73
CA PRO A 204 -12.06 -3.91 2.99
C PRO A 204 -13.49 -3.63 3.50
N PRO A 205 -13.75 -3.78 4.80
CA PRO A 205 -15.07 -3.49 5.34
C PRO A 205 -15.36 -1.99 5.24
N GLU A 206 -16.63 -1.66 5.05
CA GLU A 206 -17.07 -0.26 4.98
C GLU A 206 -16.73 0.51 6.27
N THR A 207 -16.46 1.80 6.11
CA THR A 207 -16.05 2.66 7.22
C THR A 207 -17.17 2.96 8.21
N ARG A 208 -18.39 3.23 7.72
CA ARG A 208 -19.62 3.45 8.52
C ARG A 208 -19.43 4.40 9.70
N TRP A 209 -18.70 5.50 9.52
CA TRP A 209 -18.25 6.38 10.61
C TRP A 209 -19.38 6.94 11.46
N THR A 210 -20.48 7.35 10.83
CA THR A 210 -21.65 7.88 11.53
C THR A 210 -22.29 6.82 12.44
N GLU A 211 -22.38 5.57 12.00
CA GLU A 211 -22.94 4.47 12.78
C GLU A 211 -22.01 4.06 13.92
N ARG A 212 -20.70 4.01 13.67
CA ARG A 212 -19.67 3.73 14.68
C ARG A 212 -19.62 4.82 15.75
N LEU A 213 -19.84 6.08 15.38
CA LEU A 213 -19.98 7.19 16.33
C LEU A 213 -21.19 7.01 17.23
N ALA A 214 -22.35 6.65 16.67
CA ALA A 214 -23.55 6.36 17.45
C ALA A 214 -23.36 5.13 18.38
N ALA A 215 -22.64 4.11 17.92
CA ALA A 215 -22.27 2.96 18.74
C ALA A 215 -21.38 3.36 19.93
N LEU A 216 -20.37 4.21 19.69
CA LEU A 216 -19.50 4.74 20.74
C LEU A 216 -20.28 5.56 21.78
N GLU A 217 -21.20 6.40 21.34
CA GLU A 217 -22.07 7.19 22.23
C GLU A 217 -22.92 6.28 23.12
N ARG A 218 -23.52 5.21 22.56
CA ARG A 218 -24.25 4.20 23.33
C ARG A 218 -23.35 3.46 24.32
N TYR A 219 -22.16 3.04 23.88
CA TYR A 219 -21.18 2.36 24.73
C TYR A 219 -20.83 3.22 25.95
N VAL A 220 -20.53 4.52 25.75
CA VAL A 220 -20.18 5.44 26.83
C VAL A 220 -21.37 5.71 27.75
N ALA A 221 -22.59 5.86 27.22
CA ALA A 221 -23.79 6.07 28.01
C ALA A 221 -24.14 4.88 28.92
N ASN A 222 -23.78 3.66 28.49
CA ASN A 222 -24.04 2.43 29.24
C ASN A 222 -22.94 2.05 30.24
N LEU A 223 -21.89 2.88 30.39
CA LEU A 223 -20.86 2.63 31.39
C LEU A 223 -21.44 2.73 32.82
N PRO A 224 -21.01 1.87 33.77
CA PRO A 224 -21.53 1.90 35.14
C PRO A 224 -21.34 3.25 35.82
N GLU A 225 -22.37 3.76 36.51
CA GLU A 225 -22.34 5.06 37.18
C GLU A 225 -21.34 5.14 38.35
N GLY A 226 -20.85 3.99 38.84
CA GLY A 226 -19.92 3.90 39.96
C GLY A 226 -20.64 3.64 41.28
N LYS A 227 -20.05 2.78 42.11
CA LYS A 227 -20.65 2.36 43.39
C LYS A 227 -20.28 3.32 44.52
N THR A 228 -19.13 3.97 44.41
CA THR A 228 -18.60 4.92 45.40
C THR A 228 -18.70 6.37 44.91
N GLU A 229 -18.67 7.33 45.83
CA GLU A 229 -18.66 8.77 45.50
C GLU A 229 -17.46 9.16 44.62
N THR A 230 -16.27 8.63 44.93
CA THR A 230 -15.05 8.83 44.13
C THR A 230 -15.22 8.31 42.70
N GLU A 231 -15.85 7.14 42.52
CA GLU A 231 -16.12 6.62 41.18
C GLU A 231 -17.12 7.47 40.41
N ARG A 232 -18.19 7.96 41.08
CA ARG A 232 -19.18 8.86 40.46
C ARG A 232 -18.55 10.18 40.02
N LEU A 233 -17.70 10.78 40.85
CA LEU A 233 -16.95 12.00 40.50
C LEU A 233 -16.03 11.75 39.29
N ARG A 234 -15.30 10.64 39.29
CA ARG A 234 -14.45 10.24 38.16
C ARG A 234 -15.26 10.03 36.88
N ASN A 235 -16.43 9.40 36.97
CA ASN A 235 -17.31 9.18 35.82
C ASN A 235 -17.91 10.49 35.29
N LYS A 236 -18.24 11.43 36.17
CA LYS A 236 -18.66 12.78 35.78
C LYS A 236 -17.57 13.50 34.97
N LEU A 237 -16.32 13.43 35.42
CA LEU A 237 -15.17 13.99 34.68
C LEU A 237 -14.98 13.33 33.31
N ARG A 238 -15.12 12.00 33.23
CA ARG A 238 -15.05 11.26 31.96
C ARG A 238 -16.16 11.67 30.99
N LYS A 239 -17.38 11.88 31.49
CA LYS A 239 -18.51 12.34 30.68
C LYS A 239 -18.27 13.75 30.14
N SER A 240 -17.82 14.68 30.98
CA SER A 240 -17.48 16.04 30.54
C SER A 240 -16.34 16.05 29.52
N MET A 241 -15.32 15.20 29.70
CA MET A 241 -14.24 15.02 28.71
C MET A 241 -14.78 14.50 27.37
N PHE A 242 -15.62 13.47 27.41
CA PHE A 242 -16.26 12.92 26.21
C PHE A 242 -17.07 13.97 25.47
N GLU A 243 -17.94 14.70 26.17
CA GLU A 243 -18.76 15.78 25.60
C GLU A 243 -17.90 16.91 25.02
N ALA A 244 -16.82 17.29 25.70
CA ALA A 244 -15.90 18.32 25.21
C ALA A 244 -15.19 17.91 23.92
N CYS A 245 -14.66 16.69 23.82
CA CYS A 245 -14.04 16.18 22.60
C CYS A 245 -15.08 15.98 21.47
N ARG A 246 -16.25 15.43 21.80
CA ARG A 246 -17.35 15.17 20.86
C ARG A 246 -17.85 16.44 20.17
N ASN A 247 -17.91 17.54 20.92
CA ASN A 247 -18.39 18.83 20.43
C ASN A 247 -17.26 19.75 19.95
N ALA A 248 -16.00 19.31 20.02
CA ALA A 248 -14.88 20.10 19.55
C ALA A 248 -14.96 20.32 18.03
N SER A 249 -14.64 21.53 17.58
CA SER A 249 -14.67 21.88 16.16
C SER A 249 -13.81 20.94 15.30
N ILE A 250 -14.32 20.48 14.18
CA ILE A 250 -13.59 19.62 13.23
C ILE A 250 -12.69 20.40 12.25
N LYS A 251 -12.62 21.74 12.36
CA LYS A 251 -11.88 22.59 11.42
C LYS A 251 -10.36 22.47 11.52
N PRO A 252 -9.74 22.51 12.71
CA PRO A 252 -8.29 22.41 12.82
C PRO A 252 -7.79 21.02 12.41
N ALA A 253 -6.76 20.98 11.56
CA ALA A 253 -6.15 19.74 11.09
C ALA A 253 -5.32 19.03 12.18
N ILE A 254 -4.77 19.79 13.13
CA ILE A 254 -3.99 19.27 14.26
C ILE A 254 -4.65 19.74 15.56
N ARG A 255 -4.79 18.82 16.51
CA ARG A 255 -5.32 19.08 17.85
C ARG A 255 -4.48 18.38 18.92
N ALA A 256 -4.33 19.05 20.05
CA ALA A 256 -3.78 18.49 21.27
C ALA A 256 -4.90 18.33 22.31
N CYS A 257 -4.90 17.19 23.00
CA CYS A 257 -5.79 16.91 24.12
C CYS A 257 -4.94 16.54 25.33
N ASP A 258 -4.72 17.52 26.21
CA ASP A 258 -4.03 17.29 27.48
C ASP A 258 -5.05 16.93 28.55
N ALA A 259 -4.84 15.78 29.20
CA ALA A 259 -5.67 15.34 30.31
C ALA A 259 -4.96 14.31 31.18
N PRO A 260 -5.28 14.21 32.48
CA PRO A 260 -4.74 13.18 33.36
C PRO A 260 -5.06 11.75 32.90
N VAL A 261 -4.29 10.77 33.37
CA VAL A 261 -4.59 9.35 33.17
C VAL A 261 -5.95 9.02 33.80
N GLY A 262 -6.72 8.14 33.16
CA GLY A 262 -8.04 7.72 33.67
C GLY A 262 -9.19 8.69 33.40
N SER A 263 -8.96 9.82 32.73
CA SER A 263 -9.98 10.81 32.31
C SER A 263 -10.87 10.36 31.15
N GLY A 264 -10.66 9.17 30.58
CA GLY A 264 -11.48 8.66 29.48
C GLY A 264 -11.05 9.12 28.08
N LYS A 265 -9.79 9.58 27.92
CA LYS A 265 -9.25 10.05 26.62
C LYS A 265 -9.50 9.09 25.46
N THR A 266 -9.37 7.78 25.66
CA THR A 266 -9.49 6.78 24.59
C THR A 266 -10.82 6.90 23.83
N THR A 267 -11.96 6.93 24.54
CA THR A 267 -13.28 7.07 23.91
C THR A 267 -13.60 8.51 23.53
N ALA A 268 -13.14 9.49 24.33
CA ALA A 268 -13.37 10.91 24.04
C ALA A 268 -12.66 11.39 22.76
N VAL A 269 -11.38 11.06 22.59
CA VAL A 269 -10.62 11.41 21.38
C VAL A 269 -11.18 10.66 20.17
N MET A 270 -11.52 9.37 20.33
CA MET A 270 -12.12 8.60 19.25
C MET A 270 -13.46 9.18 18.76
N SER A 271 -14.31 9.70 19.66
CA SER A 271 -15.57 10.34 19.26
C SER A 271 -15.31 11.58 18.41
N HIS A 272 -14.27 12.36 18.72
CA HIS A 272 -13.84 13.47 17.87
C HIS A 272 -13.35 12.99 16.49
N LEU A 273 -12.49 11.96 16.46
CA LEU A 273 -11.93 11.43 15.21
C LEU A 273 -13.01 10.85 14.29
N LEU A 274 -13.99 10.12 14.82
CA LEU A 274 -15.13 9.60 14.06
C LEU A 274 -15.96 10.74 13.44
N ASN A 275 -16.14 11.86 14.16
CA ASN A 275 -16.80 13.04 13.58
C ASN A 275 -15.99 13.65 12.44
N VAL A 276 -14.68 13.79 12.63
CA VAL A 276 -13.81 14.29 11.56
C VAL A 276 -13.92 13.39 10.34
N ALA A 277 -13.79 12.07 10.52
CA ALA A 277 -13.85 11.08 9.45
C ALA A 277 -15.18 11.10 8.67
N ALA A 278 -16.31 11.14 9.39
CA ALA A 278 -17.65 11.22 8.79
C ALA A 278 -17.95 12.56 8.09
N SER A 279 -17.36 13.65 8.57
CA SER A 279 -17.68 15.00 8.09
C SER A 279 -16.87 15.41 6.85
N LYS A 280 -15.75 14.73 6.55
CA LYS A 280 -14.95 15.02 5.36
C LYS A 280 -15.67 14.53 4.10
N LYS A 281 -15.37 15.18 2.98
CA LYS A 281 -15.84 14.81 1.65
C LYS A 281 -14.64 14.78 0.69
N PRO A 282 -14.23 13.60 0.18
CA PRO A 282 -14.75 12.27 0.54
C PRO A 282 -14.55 11.91 2.02
N GLU A 283 -15.31 10.94 2.54
CA GLU A 283 -15.12 10.46 3.91
C GLU A 283 -13.71 9.88 4.05
N LEU A 284 -13.09 10.08 5.23
CA LEU A 284 -11.75 9.53 5.47
C LEU A 284 -11.80 8.00 5.42
N ARG A 285 -10.72 7.38 4.97
CA ARG A 285 -10.62 5.93 4.78
C ARG A 285 -10.28 5.22 6.08
N HIS A 286 -9.44 5.85 6.91
CA HIS A 286 -8.90 5.20 8.11
C HIS A 286 -8.84 6.13 9.32
N ILE A 287 -8.94 5.52 10.51
CA ILE A 287 -8.49 6.10 11.77
C ILE A 287 -7.28 5.29 12.25
N ILE A 288 -6.10 5.89 12.18
CA ILE A 288 -4.85 5.27 12.64
C ILE A 288 -4.51 5.77 14.05
N VAL A 289 -4.59 4.86 15.01
CA VAL A 289 -4.27 5.11 16.43
C VAL A 289 -2.84 4.64 16.72
N VAL A 290 -1.93 5.59 16.91
CA VAL A 290 -0.51 5.33 17.16
C VAL A 290 -0.22 5.40 18.66
N LEU A 291 0.19 4.28 19.26
CA LEU A 291 0.45 4.17 20.70
C LEU A 291 1.93 3.86 20.99
N PRO A 292 2.47 4.31 22.14
CA PRO A 292 3.91 4.18 22.43
C PRO A 292 4.32 2.77 22.87
N TYR A 293 3.42 1.98 23.46
CA TYR A 293 3.75 0.67 24.04
C TYR A 293 2.73 -0.40 23.66
N THR A 294 3.20 -1.63 23.43
CA THR A 294 2.37 -2.77 23.01
C THR A 294 1.34 -3.18 24.06
N ASN A 295 1.66 -3.07 25.36
CA ASN A 295 0.72 -3.39 26.44
C ASN A 295 -0.49 -2.44 26.50
N ILE A 296 -0.37 -1.22 25.97
CA ILE A 296 -1.48 -0.26 25.89
C ILE A 296 -2.32 -0.50 24.63
N ILE A 297 -1.72 -1.09 23.58
CA ILE A 297 -2.41 -1.40 22.33
C ILE A 297 -3.55 -2.39 22.56
N GLY A 298 -3.27 -3.55 23.16
CA GLY A 298 -4.32 -4.56 23.41
C GLY A 298 -5.49 -4.01 24.23
N GLN A 299 -5.22 -3.17 25.24
CA GLN A 299 -6.27 -2.51 26.02
C GLN A 299 -7.12 -1.55 25.18
N ALA A 300 -6.49 -0.76 24.29
CA ALA A 300 -7.20 0.16 23.41
C ALA A 300 -8.03 -0.61 22.36
N VAL A 301 -7.45 -1.66 21.77
CA VAL A 301 -8.11 -2.54 20.81
C VAL A 301 -9.35 -3.18 21.43
N ASP A 302 -9.25 -3.74 22.64
CA ASP A 302 -10.39 -4.32 23.36
C ASP A 302 -11.52 -3.32 23.59
N VAL A 303 -11.18 -2.07 23.95
CA VAL A 303 -12.17 -1.01 24.14
C VAL A 303 -12.83 -0.65 22.81
N TYR A 304 -12.05 -0.49 21.73
CA TYR A 304 -12.59 -0.15 20.42
C TYR A 304 -13.45 -1.26 19.84
N ARG A 305 -13.03 -2.53 19.97
CA ARG A 305 -13.84 -3.67 19.51
C ARG A 305 -15.19 -3.75 20.21
N LYS A 306 -15.24 -3.47 21.52
CA LYS A 306 -16.50 -3.42 22.28
C LYS A 306 -17.38 -2.23 21.93
N ALA A 307 -16.79 -1.11 21.52
CA ALA A 307 -17.50 0.16 21.35
C ALA A 307 -17.88 0.49 19.91
N LEU A 308 -17.15 -0.04 18.92
CA LEU A 308 -17.19 0.44 17.52
C LEU A 308 -17.58 -0.64 16.51
N VAL A 309 -17.43 -1.92 16.85
CA VAL A 309 -17.83 -3.03 15.97
C VAL A 309 -19.35 -3.13 16.01
N LEU A 310 -19.95 -3.13 14.82
CA LEU A 310 -21.41 -3.19 14.67
C LEU A 310 -21.86 -4.65 14.57
N GLU A 311 -23.16 -4.86 14.76
CA GLU A 311 -23.76 -6.19 14.65
C GLU A 311 -23.50 -6.79 13.25
N GLY A 312 -23.05 -8.04 13.21
CA GLY A 312 -22.70 -8.75 11.98
C GLY A 312 -21.26 -8.52 11.47
N GLU A 313 -20.48 -7.63 12.09
CA GLU A 313 -19.09 -7.39 11.71
C GLU A 313 -18.11 -8.27 12.52
N HIS A 314 -17.02 -8.68 11.88
CA HIS A 314 -15.92 -9.36 12.58
C HIS A 314 -15.00 -8.32 13.26
N PRO A 315 -14.74 -8.43 14.58
CA PRO A 315 -14.00 -7.40 15.31
C PRO A 315 -12.58 -7.09 14.81
N GLN A 316 -11.89 -8.10 14.26
CA GLN A 316 -10.51 -7.93 13.78
C GLN A 316 -10.44 -7.22 12.42
N ASP A 317 -11.50 -7.31 11.59
CA ASP A 317 -11.56 -6.66 10.28
C ASP A 317 -11.80 -5.15 10.44
N ILE A 318 -12.56 -4.76 11.47
CA ILE A 318 -12.89 -3.35 11.75
C ILE A 318 -11.79 -2.66 12.57
N VAL A 319 -11.26 -3.36 13.59
CA VAL A 319 -10.23 -2.85 14.50
C VAL A 319 -9.02 -3.79 14.45
N ALA A 320 -8.07 -3.42 13.60
CA ALA A 320 -6.83 -4.15 13.38
C ALA A 320 -5.76 -3.77 14.41
N GLU A 321 -5.10 -4.78 14.97
CA GLU A 321 -3.98 -4.63 15.90
C GLU A 321 -2.67 -4.90 15.16
N HIS A 322 -1.97 -3.83 14.76
CA HIS A 322 -0.75 -3.94 13.95
C HIS A 322 0.52 -3.76 14.79
N HIS A 323 1.06 -4.87 15.30
CA HIS A 323 2.39 -4.91 15.90
C HIS A 323 3.01 -6.31 15.79
N HIS A 324 4.34 -6.40 15.95
CA HIS A 324 5.13 -7.64 15.82
C HIS A 324 4.59 -8.87 16.60
N ARG A 325 3.83 -8.69 17.69
CA ARG A 325 3.21 -9.78 18.47
C ARG A 325 1.83 -10.25 17.98
N ALA A 326 1.19 -9.50 17.08
CA ALA A 326 -0.15 -9.79 16.57
C ALA A 326 -0.12 -10.52 15.22
N GLU A 327 1.07 -10.81 14.68
CA GLU A 327 1.27 -11.46 13.38
C GLU A 327 0.86 -12.96 13.33
N PHE A 328 0.16 -13.48 14.35
CA PHE A 328 -0.20 -14.90 14.49
C PHE A 328 -1.66 -15.22 14.10
N GLU A 329 -2.34 -14.34 13.38
CA GLU A 329 -3.73 -14.56 12.91
C GLU A 329 -3.75 -15.10 11.46
N GLY A 330 -4.90 -15.62 11.01
CA GLY A 330 -5.06 -16.25 9.69
C GLY A 330 -4.67 -15.36 8.51
N ILE A 331 -4.50 -15.94 7.31
CA ILE A 331 -3.97 -15.27 6.11
C ILE A 331 -4.74 -13.96 5.79
N GLU A 332 -6.06 -13.98 5.89
CA GLU A 332 -6.95 -12.84 5.64
C GLU A 332 -6.79 -11.69 6.65
N LEU A 333 -6.72 -12.02 7.94
CA LEU A 333 -6.53 -11.04 9.01
C LEU A 333 -5.15 -10.40 8.96
N ARG A 334 -4.13 -11.22 8.65
CA ARG A 334 -2.78 -10.75 8.38
C ARG A 334 -2.78 -9.80 7.19
N TYR A 335 -3.54 -10.08 6.14
CA TYR A 335 -3.64 -9.22 4.96
C TYR A 335 -4.20 -7.83 5.30
N LEU A 336 -5.39 -7.76 5.91
CA LEU A 336 -6.04 -6.49 6.26
C LEU A 336 -5.17 -5.63 7.21
N THR A 337 -4.52 -6.29 8.17
CA THR A 337 -3.66 -5.63 9.17
C THR A 337 -2.33 -5.15 8.57
N THR A 338 -1.65 -6.01 7.81
CA THR A 338 -0.33 -5.68 7.24
C THR A 338 -0.41 -4.66 6.11
N LEU A 339 -1.55 -4.59 5.41
CA LEU A 339 -1.77 -3.63 4.35
C LEU A 339 -2.49 -2.36 4.77
N TRP A 340 -2.90 -2.20 6.04
CA TRP A 340 -3.63 -1.01 6.51
C TRP A 340 -4.99 -0.80 5.82
N LYS A 341 -5.71 -1.90 5.55
CA LYS A 341 -7.03 -1.85 4.89
C LYS A 341 -8.20 -1.80 5.87
N ALA A 342 -7.96 -2.06 7.16
CA ALA A 342 -9.00 -1.95 8.18
C ALA A 342 -9.41 -0.48 8.42
N PRO A 343 -10.69 -0.19 8.69
CA PRO A 343 -11.16 1.15 9.05
C PRO A 343 -10.39 1.74 10.23
N ILE A 344 -10.16 0.96 11.29
CA ILE A 344 -9.44 1.42 12.48
C ILE A 344 -8.19 0.57 12.66
N ILE A 345 -7.04 1.23 12.62
CA ILE A 345 -5.73 0.58 12.74
C ILE A 345 -5.07 1.06 14.02
N VAL A 346 -4.81 0.15 14.95
CA VAL A 346 -4.06 0.45 16.18
C VAL A 346 -2.66 -0.11 16.05
N THR A 347 -1.66 0.77 16.08
CA THR A 347 -0.27 0.44 15.77
C THR A 347 0.71 1.08 16.75
N THR A 348 1.97 0.67 16.71
CA THR A 348 3.03 1.33 17.48
C THR A 348 3.59 2.54 16.74
N ALA A 349 4.16 3.49 17.49
CA ALA A 349 4.91 4.61 16.90
C ALA A 349 6.04 4.14 15.97
N VAL A 350 6.78 3.09 16.38
CA VAL A 350 7.85 2.50 15.56
C VAL A 350 7.30 2.01 14.22
N GLN A 351 6.26 1.17 14.24
CA GLN A 351 5.66 0.63 13.02
C GLN A 351 5.10 1.73 12.10
N PHE A 352 4.47 2.76 12.67
CA PHE A 352 3.94 3.87 11.90
C PHE A 352 5.04 4.69 11.22
N PHE A 353 6.03 5.17 11.98
CA PHE A 353 7.08 6.03 11.45
C PHE A 353 8.07 5.27 10.55
N GLU A 354 8.35 3.99 10.81
CA GLU A 354 9.13 3.15 9.90
C GLU A 354 8.43 2.94 8.55
N THR A 355 7.09 2.82 8.55
CA THR A 355 6.33 2.74 7.30
C THR A 355 6.44 4.03 6.50
N LEU A 356 6.34 5.20 7.16
CA LEU A 356 6.51 6.50 6.49
C LEU A 356 7.92 6.71 5.94
N GLY A 357 8.93 6.20 6.65
CA GLY A 357 10.34 6.25 6.28
C GLY A 357 10.79 5.12 5.35
N ALA A 358 9.89 4.19 5.00
CA ALA A 358 10.25 3.01 4.23
C ALA A 358 10.81 3.38 2.86
N TYR A 359 11.77 2.58 2.41
CA TYR A 359 12.34 2.65 1.08
C TYR A 359 12.38 1.30 0.39
N HIS A 360 12.15 0.19 1.11
CA HIS A 360 12.08 -1.15 0.55
C HIS A 360 10.64 -1.54 0.20
N PRO A 361 10.41 -2.36 -0.85
CA PRO A 361 9.08 -2.73 -1.33
C PRO A 361 8.16 -3.28 -0.23
N ALA A 362 8.66 -4.21 0.59
CA ALA A 362 7.89 -4.85 1.66
C ALA A 362 7.28 -3.85 2.67
N GLY A 363 8.02 -2.79 3.01
CA GLY A 363 7.51 -1.73 3.90
C GLY A 363 6.58 -0.76 3.20
N LEU A 364 6.80 -0.54 1.90
CA LEU A 364 6.03 0.39 1.09
C LEU A 364 4.64 -0.14 0.70
N ARG A 365 4.41 -1.45 0.59
CA ARG A 365 3.14 -2.04 0.12
C ARG A 365 1.87 -1.40 0.68
N LYS A 366 1.87 -0.98 1.95
CA LYS A 366 0.70 -0.40 2.63
C LYS A 366 0.59 1.12 2.57
N LEU A 367 1.64 1.83 2.14
CA LEU A 367 1.71 3.27 2.30
C LEU A 367 0.64 4.03 1.50
N HIS A 368 0.15 3.48 0.38
CA HIS A 368 -0.94 4.05 -0.41
C HIS A 368 -2.32 4.02 0.27
N GLU A 369 -2.47 3.25 1.37
CA GLU A 369 -3.66 3.31 2.23
C GLU A 369 -3.59 4.51 3.20
N LEU A 370 -2.43 5.14 3.39
CA LEU A 370 -2.31 6.26 4.33
C LEU A 370 -3.11 7.51 3.92
N PRO A 371 -3.11 7.98 2.65
CA PRO A 371 -3.89 9.16 2.26
C PRO A 371 -5.39 8.89 2.37
N GLY A 372 -6.06 9.76 3.12
CA GLY A 372 -7.45 9.58 3.57
C GLY A 372 -7.48 9.36 5.05
#